data_AF-A0A1U8IB41-F1
#
_entry.id   AF-A0A1U8IB41-F1
#
_cell.length_a   1.000
_cell.length_b   1.000
_cell.length_c   1.000
_cell.angle_alpha   90.00
_cell.angle_beta   90.00
_cell.angle_gamma   90.00
#
_symmetry.space_group_name_H-M   'P 1'
#
loop_
_entity.id
_entity.type
_entity.pdbx_description
1 polymer ?
#
loop_
_entity_poly.entity_id
_entity_poly.type
_entity_poly.pdbx_seq_one_letter_code
_entity_poly.pdbx_strand_id
1 'polypeptide(L)'
;MAAESNDKGKQKAKVVNASVAEDKGDDWLPMSTTKMSKLTSEWILDSRRAGPKVVVFLHGFPEIWYSWRHQMIAVDNAGYRAISIDCTSCCQGFRGLRIAAMVGKLHPHRVSTIVLLGVPFLLQVPGRAEADFGRFNTKIVMRKVYTMFSGSLPQVAVDDQEILDLVDSSAPLPPWLSEEDLPEYGSLYEKSGFRTALQVPYRAMMQSCRLDDGKIRVPGLVIMVEQDYIMKFTGLEDYIRTGEVKEFAPNLDVTFLAQGNHFVQEQLPEETNHLIISFLIKHCK
;
A
#
# COMPACT_ATOMS: atom_id res chain seq x y z
N MET A 1 -47.93 18.61 -44.62
CA MET A 1 -47.57 17.20 -44.35
C MET A 1 -46.17 17.17 -43.75
N ALA A 2 -46.05 16.59 -42.56
CA ALA A 2 -44.89 15.87 -41.97
C ALA A 2 -43.49 16.55 -41.99
N ALA A 3 -42.64 16.46 -40.98
CA ALA A 3 -42.70 15.88 -39.64
C ALA A 3 -41.49 16.43 -38.85
N GLU A 4 -41.60 16.37 -37.53
CA GLU A 4 -40.61 16.74 -36.51
C GLU A 4 -39.28 15.97 -36.64
N SER A 5 -38.16 16.56 -36.24
CA SER A 5 -37.15 15.84 -35.46
C SER A 5 -36.34 16.75 -34.54
N ASN A 6 -36.32 16.32 -33.28
CA ASN A 6 -35.49 16.73 -32.15
C ASN A 6 -34.03 17.10 -32.47
N ASP A 7 -33.51 18.13 -31.82
CA ASP A 7 -32.29 17.95 -31.00
C ASP A 7 -32.27 18.95 -29.83
N LYS A 8 -32.70 18.47 -28.66
CA LYS A 8 -32.51 19.14 -27.37
C LYS A 8 -31.16 18.69 -26.82
N GLY A 9 -30.32 19.66 -26.45
CA GLY A 9 -29.34 19.46 -25.38
C GLY A 9 -27.89 19.30 -25.82
N LYS A 10 -27.27 20.41 -26.23
CA LYS A 10 -25.84 20.60 -25.94
C LYS A 10 -25.67 20.74 -24.42
N GLN A 11 -25.50 19.62 -23.71
CA GLN A 11 -24.83 19.60 -22.41
C GLN A 11 -23.53 18.84 -22.56
N LYS A 12 -22.47 19.63 -22.70
CA LYS A 12 -21.07 19.21 -22.69
C LYS A 12 -20.83 18.25 -21.53
N ALA A 13 -20.36 17.04 -21.82
CA ALA A 13 -19.70 16.22 -20.82
C ALA A 13 -18.57 17.08 -20.23
N LYS A 14 -18.72 17.44 -18.95
CA LYS A 14 -17.72 18.17 -18.19
C LYS A 14 -16.59 17.17 -17.94
N VAL A 15 -15.56 17.21 -18.79
CA VAL A 15 -14.26 16.63 -18.48
C VAL A 15 -13.79 17.33 -17.21
N VAL A 16 -13.94 16.66 -16.08
CA VAL A 16 -13.37 17.13 -14.83
C VAL A 16 -11.89 16.78 -14.92
N ASN A 17 -11.07 17.82 -15.11
CA ASN A 17 -9.62 17.74 -15.09
C ASN A 17 -9.18 16.98 -13.81
N ALA A 18 -8.75 15.73 -13.99
CA ALA A 18 -7.63 15.25 -13.20
C ALA A 18 -6.44 16.03 -13.75
N SER A 19 -5.84 16.89 -12.93
CA SER A 19 -4.60 17.57 -13.28
C SER A 19 -3.59 16.49 -13.69
N VAL A 20 -3.37 16.44 -14.99
CA VAL A 20 -2.24 15.78 -15.62
C VAL A 20 -1.02 16.42 -15.00
N ALA A 21 -0.12 15.61 -14.44
CA ALA A 21 1.25 16.04 -14.22
C ALA A 21 1.82 16.45 -15.59
N GLU A 22 1.79 17.75 -15.86
CA GLU A 22 2.45 18.32 -17.03
C GLU A 22 3.96 18.32 -16.75
N ASP A 23 4.63 17.38 -17.42
CA ASP A 23 5.92 17.53 -18.08
C ASP A 23 7.01 18.25 -17.29
N LYS A 24 7.81 17.48 -16.53
CA LYS A 24 9.22 17.77 -16.29
C LYS A 24 10.03 16.47 -16.32
N GLY A 25 10.98 16.43 -17.25
CA GLY A 25 11.78 15.28 -17.64
C GLY A 25 12.40 14.53 -16.47
N ASP A 26 11.97 13.28 -16.34
CA ASP A 26 12.80 12.09 -16.32
C ASP A 26 11.92 10.95 -16.84
N ASP A 27 12.46 10.04 -17.65
CA ASP A 27 11.73 8.98 -18.36
C ASP A 27 11.02 8.01 -17.39
N TRP A 28 9.84 8.39 -16.92
CA TRP A 28 8.89 7.52 -16.22
C TRP A 28 8.15 6.67 -17.26
N LEU A 29 8.05 5.34 -17.01
CA LEU A 29 7.35 4.29 -17.80
C LEU A 29 6.67 4.82 -19.06
N PRO A 30 6.99 4.35 -20.30
CA PRO A 30 6.45 4.96 -21.51
C PRO A 30 4.94 5.16 -21.38
N MET A 31 4.54 6.43 -21.14
CA MET A 31 3.16 6.81 -20.76
C MET A 31 2.14 6.42 -21.82
N SER A 32 2.59 5.97 -22.99
CA SER A 32 1.78 5.33 -24.01
C SER A 32 1.12 4.02 -23.56
N THR A 33 1.63 3.35 -22.51
CA THR A 33 1.15 2.01 -22.09
C THR A 33 0.49 1.97 -20.72
N THR A 34 0.78 2.87 -19.79
CA THR A 34 0.13 2.89 -18.47
C THR A 34 -1.26 3.53 -18.54
N LYS A 35 -2.29 2.87 -17.98
CA LYS A 35 -3.65 3.43 -17.92
C LYS A 35 -4.14 3.49 -16.48
N MET A 36 -4.35 4.71 -15.98
CA MET A 36 -5.14 4.91 -14.78
C MET A 36 -6.62 4.77 -15.13
N SER A 37 -7.30 3.84 -14.47
CA SER A 37 -8.73 3.60 -14.68
C SER A 37 -9.46 3.46 -13.36
N LYS A 38 -10.73 3.84 -13.36
CA LYS A 38 -11.59 3.62 -12.21
C LYS A 38 -12.40 2.35 -12.44
N LEU A 39 -12.15 1.33 -11.64
CA LEU A 39 -13.02 0.16 -11.55
C LEU A 39 -13.84 0.34 -10.27
N THR A 40 -15.17 0.35 -10.39
CA THR A 40 -16.07 0.62 -9.26
C THR A 40 -15.75 1.95 -8.53
N SER A 41 -15.16 1.90 -7.33
CA SER A 41 -14.76 3.04 -6.50
C SER A 41 -13.25 3.25 -6.42
N GLU A 42 -12.45 2.37 -7.01
CA GLU A 42 -11.01 2.22 -6.81
C GLU A 42 -10.24 2.70 -8.03
N TRP A 43 -9.07 3.31 -7.81
CA TRP A 43 -8.15 3.63 -8.90
C TRP A 43 -7.21 2.47 -9.14
N ILE A 44 -7.02 2.13 -10.40
CA ILE A 44 -6.13 1.06 -10.83
C ILE A 44 -5.09 1.67 -11.74
N LEU A 45 -3.82 1.48 -11.37
CA LEU A 45 -2.68 1.72 -12.24
C LEU A 45 -2.22 0.40 -12.84
N ASP A 46 -2.16 0.33 -14.15
CA ASP A 46 -1.86 -0.90 -14.89
C ASP A 46 -0.85 -0.62 -16.00
N SER A 47 0.27 -1.36 -16.00
CA SER A 47 1.31 -1.24 -17.04
C SER A 47 0.84 -1.74 -18.41
N ARG A 48 -0.29 -2.46 -18.45
CA ARG A 48 -0.92 -3.05 -19.66
C ARG A 48 -0.01 -3.95 -20.49
N ARG A 49 1.07 -4.46 -19.91
CA ARG A 49 1.90 -5.50 -20.54
C ARG A 49 1.04 -6.73 -20.86
N ALA A 50 1.15 -7.22 -22.09
CA ALA A 50 0.50 -8.45 -22.51
C ALA A 50 1.22 -9.67 -21.92
N GLY A 51 0.46 -10.67 -21.49
CA GLY A 51 0.99 -11.93 -20.96
C GLY A 51 0.20 -12.45 -19.77
N PRO A 52 0.43 -13.72 -19.37
CA PRO A 52 -0.29 -14.34 -18.26
C PRO A 52 0.29 -13.98 -16.88
N LYS A 53 1.52 -13.45 -16.82
CA LYS A 53 2.22 -13.15 -15.57
C LYS A 53 1.81 -11.77 -15.07
N VAL A 54 1.03 -11.72 -14.00
CA VAL A 54 0.52 -10.48 -13.39
C VAL A 54 0.98 -10.39 -11.94
N VAL A 55 1.49 -9.22 -11.56
CA VAL A 55 1.82 -8.88 -10.16
C VAL A 55 0.87 -7.78 -9.72
N VAL A 56 0.15 -8.04 -8.62
CA VAL A 56 -0.79 -7.09 -8.02
C VAL A 56 -0.18 -6.52 -6.74
N PHE A 57 -0.07 -5.21 -6.67
CA PHE A 57 0.46 -4.46 -5.52
C PHE A 57 -0.70 -3.88 -4.71
N LEU A 58 -0.63 -4.08 -3.39
CA LEU A 58 -1.60 -3.57 -2.43
C LEU A 58 -0.85 -2.76 -1.37
N HIS A 59 -1.06 -1.45 -1.35
CA HIS A 59 -0.41 -0.55 -0.39
C HIS A 59 -1.09 -0.60 0.99
N GLY A 60 -0.37 -0.14 2.01
CA GLY A 60 -0.85 0.01 3.39
C GLY A 60 -1.34 1.42 3.70
N PHE A 61 -1.09 1.88 4.92
CA PHE A 61 -1.47 3.20 5.42
C PHE A 61 -0.24 3.98 5.89
N PRO A 62 -0.13 5.29 5.60
CA PRO A 62 -1.00 6.13 4.75
C PRO A 62 -0.52 6.14 3.28
N GLU A 63 -0.18 4.96 2.76
CA GLU A 63 0.37 4.80 1.42
C GLU A 63 -0.72 4.90 0.33
N ILE A 64 -0.27 4.93 -0.93
CA ILE A 64 -1.08 4.87 -2.15
C ILE A 64 -0.34 4.02 -3.20
N TRP A 65 -0.89 3.86 -4.40
CA TRP A 65 -0.21 3.14 -5.50
C TRP A 65 1.23 3.60 -5.73
N TYR A 66 1.50 4.89 -5.53
CA TYR A 66 2.78 5.54 -5.74
C TYR A 66 3.89 4.99 -4.83
N SER A 67 3.57 4.40 -3.67
CA SER A 67 4.54 3.71 -2.82
C SER A 67 5.18 2.51 -3.52
N TRP A 68 4.53 1.94 -4.54
CA TRP A 68 5.03 0.81 -5.33
C TRP A 68 5.73 1.22 -6.63
N ARG A 69 5.96 2.52 -6.86
CA ARG A 69 6.47 3.05 -8.14
C ARG A 69 7.74 2.36 -8.62
N HIS A 70 8.68 2.08 -7.70
CA HIS A 70 9.93 1.40 -8.02
C HIS A 70 9.72 -0.08 -8.35
N GLN A 71 8.87 -0.78 -7.60
CA GLN A 71 8.59 -2.20 -7.77
C GLN A 71 7.81 -2.46 -9.05
N MET A 72 6.83 -1.60 -9.37
CA MET A 72 6.04 -1.70 -10.59
C MET A 72 6.93 -1.63 -11.84
N ILE A 73 7.89 -0.70 -11.86
CA ILE A 73 8.88 -0.59 -12.95
C ILE A 73 9.73 -1.86 -13.02
N ALA A 74 10.26 -2.31 -11.88
CA ALA A 74 11.17 -3.43 -11.84
C ALA A 74 10.52 -4.74 -12.31
N VAL A 75 9.29 -5.02 -11.88
CA VAL A 75 8.58 -6.24 -12.33
C VAL A 75 8.13 -6.14 -13.78
N ASP A 76 7.77 -4.95 -14.27
CA ASP A 76 7.47 -4.75 -15.69
C ASP A 76 8.68 -5.00 -16.57
N ASN A 77 9.84 -4.47 -16.19
CA ASN A 77 11.12 -4.74 -16.85
C ASN A 77 11.51 -6.22 -16.78
N ALA A 78 11.12 -6.93 -15.71
CA ALA A 78 11.30 -8.38 -15.58
C ALA A 78 10.25 -9.21 -16.37
N GLY A 79 9.35 -8.57 -17.12
CA GLY A 79 8.39 -9.24 -17.99
C GLY A 79 7.02 -9.57 -17.36
N TYR A 80 6.71 -9.01 -16.18
CA TYR A 80 5.42 -9.17 -15.50
C TYR A 80 4.52 -7.96 -15.76
N ARG A 81 3.21 -8.14 -15.90
CA ARG A 81 2.27 -7.02 -15.88
C ARG A 81 2.11 -6.50 -14.46
N ALA A 82 2.43 -5.24 -14.22
CA ALA A 82 2.28 -4.59 -12.92
C ALA A 82 0.91 -3.94 -12.80
N ILE A 83 0.17 -4.27 -11.73
CA ILE A 83 -1.11 -3.65 -11.39
C ILE A 83 -1.04 -3.17 -9.94
N SER A 84 -1.30 -1.89 -9.69
CA SER A 84 -1.46 -1.35 -8.35
C SER A 84 -2.87 -0.79 -8.17
N ILE A 85 -3.44 -1.00 -6.99
CA ILE A 85 -4.84 -0.65 -6.71
C ILE A 85 -4.89 0.31 -5.53
N ASP A 86 -5.39 1.52 -5.76
CA ASP A 86 -5.81 2.43 -4.71
C ASP A 86 -7.18 2.02 -4.19
N CYS A 87 -7.14 1.19 -3.17
CA CYS A 87 -8.34 0.79 -2.47
C CYS A 87 -8.51 1.73 -1.27
N THR A 88 -9.55 2.55 -1.29
CA THR A 88 -10.00 3.30 -0.09
C THR A 88 -10.31 2.38 1.09
N SER A 89 -10.52 1.08 0.83
CA SER A 89 -10.60 0.02 1.84
C SER A 89 -9.24 -0.59 2.22
N CYS A 90 -8.21 -0.54 1.37
CA CYS A 90 -6.83 -0.98 1.66
C CYS A 90 -6.11 -0.01 2.59
N CYS A 91 -6.44 1.28 2.51
CA CYS A 91 -5.97 2.32 3.43
C CYS A 91 -6.33 2.03 4.91
N GLN A 92 -7.18 1.05 5.22
CA GLN A 92 -7.57 0.63 6.56
C GLN A 92 -6.52 -0.25 7.25
N GLY A 93 -5.33 0.28 7.56
CA GLY A 93 -4.27 -0.20 8.50
C GLY A 93 -3.82 -1.68 8.51
N PHE A 94 -4.51 -2.57 7.81
CA PHE A 94 -4.53 -4.02 7.98
C PHE A 94 -4.89 -4.75 6.68
N ARG A 95 -5.43 -4.05 5.68
CA ARG A 95 -6.15 -4.71 4.58
C ARG A 95 -5.27 -5.18 3.43
N GLY A 96 -4.21 -4.49 3.01
CA GLY A 96 -3.37 -4.98 1.89
C GLY A 96 -2.84 -6.40 2.15
N LEU A 97 -2.12 -6.56 3.27
CA LEU A 97 -1.63 -7.83 3.80
C LEU A 97 -2.74 -8.88 3.98
N ARG A 98 -3.84 -8.50 4.67
CA ARG A 98 -4.95 -9.43 4.96
C ARG A 98 -5.71 -9.83 3.70
N ILE A 99 -5.88 -8.93 2.73
CA ILE A 99 -6.52 -9.22 1.45
C ILE A 99 -5.64 -10.20 0.68
N ALA A 100 -4.33 -9.95 0.57
CA ALA A 100 -3.42 -10.89 -0.09
C ALA A 100 -3.48 -12.28 0.55
N ALA A 101 -3.40 -12.35 1.88
CA ALA A 101 -3.54 -13.59 2.64
C ALA A 101 -4.90 -14.28 2.44
N MET A 102 -6.01 -13.53 2.48
CA MET A 102 -7.36 -14.06 2.25
C MET A 102 -7.54 -14.54 0.81
N VAL A 103 -7.05 -13.81 -0.20
CA VAL A 103 -7.15 -14.24 -1.60
C VAL A 103 -6.33 -15.52 -1.82
N GLY A 104 -5.13 -15.62 -1.25
CA GLY A 104 -4.35 -16.86 -1.27
C GLY A 104 -5.04 -18.03 -0.58
N LYS A 105 -5.76 -17.76 0.52
CA LYS A 105 -6.54 -18.77 1.24
C LYS A 105 -7.81 -19.20 0.49
N LEU A 106 -8.58 -18.24 -0.02
CA LEU A 106 -9.91 -18.46 -0.63
C LEU A 106 -9.81 -18.92 -2.09
N HIS A 107 -8.75 -18.50 -2.80
CA HIS A 107 -8.56 -18.75 -4.22
C HIS A 107 -7.11 -19.19 -4.52
N PRO A 108 -6.60 -20.28 -3.90
CA PRO A 108 -5.22 -20.72 -4.09
C PRO A 108 -4.89 -21.06 -5.55
N HIS A 109 -5.88 -21.43 -6.38
CA HIS A 109 -5.70 -21.67 -7.81
C HIS A 109 -5.57 -20.40 -8.67
N ARG A 110 -5.81 -19.22 -8.09
CA ARG A 110 -5.70 -17.92 -8.78
C ARG A 110 -4.47 -17.12 -8.36
N VAL A 111 -3.74 -17.59 -7.35
CA VAL A 111 -2.57 -16.91 -6.79
C VAL A 111 -1.39 -17.85 -6.84
N SER A 112 -0.37 -17.49 -7.64
CA SER A 112 0.86 -18.28 -7.73
C SER A 112 1.73 -18.10 -6.48
N THR A 113 1.83 -16.87 -5.97
CA THR A 113 2.65 -16.50 -4.83
C THR A 113 2.14 -15.25 -4.12
N ILE A 114 2.58 -15.04 -2.88
CA ILE A 114 2.30 -13.84 -2.09
C ILE A 114 3.63 -13.24 -1.60
N VAL A 115 3.80 -11.93 -1.71
CA VAL A 115 4.91 -11.20 -1.07
C VAL A 115 4.33 -10.16 -0.11
N LEU A 116 4.85 -10.13 1.12
CA LEU A 116 4.35 -9.33 2.23
C LEU A 116 5.49 -8.44 2.77
N LEU A 117 5.17 -7.16 2.99
CA LEU A 117 6.08 -6.13 3.48
C LEU A 117 5.41 -5.41 4.66
N GLY A 118 6.10 -5.32 5.79
CA GLY A 118 5.61 -4.65 7.00
C GLY A 118 4.47 -5.36 7.75
N VAL A 119 4.27 -4.98 9.02
CA VAL A 119 3.21 -5.47 9.92
C VAL A 119 2.64 -4.29 10.75
N PRO A 120 1.47 -4.40 11.39
CA PRO A 120 0.48 -3.30 11.42
C PRO A 120 0.71 -2.15 12.41
N PHE A 121 0.06 -1.04 12.05
CA PHE A 121 -0.21 0.11 12.90
C PHE A 121 -1.52 -0.07 13.69
N LEU A 122 -1.48 0.09 15.02
CA LEU A 122 -2.62 -0.12 15.93
C LEU A 122 -3.10 1.22 16.54
N LEU A 123 -4.28 1.69 16.15
CA LEU A 123 -4.92 2.87 16.74
C LEU A 123 -5.97 2.46 17.76
N GLN A 124 -5.68 2.66 19.04
CA GLN A 124 -6.44 2.06 20.14
C GLN A 124 -7.82 2.69 20.44
N VAL A 125 -8.08 3.93 20.00
CA VAL A 125 -9.32 4.65 20.34
C VAL A 125 -10.04 5.13 19.08
N PRO A 126 -11.24 4.59 18.76
CA PRO A 126 -12.03 5.07 17.63
C PRO A 126 -12.33 6.56 17.72
N GLY A 127 -12.13 7.31 16.64
CA GLY A 127 -12.43 8.73 16.54
C GLY A 127 -11.30 9.66 16.97
N ARG A 128 -10.39 9.23 17.86
CA ARG A 128 -9.26 10.07 18.33
C ARG A 128 -8.29 10.37 17.18
N ALA A 129 -7.87 9.31 16.47
CA ALA A 129 -6.96 9.44 15.34
C ALA A 129 -7.59 10.24 14.20
N GLU A 130 -8.88 10.03 13.91
CA GLU A 130 -9.58 10.77 12.86
C GLU A 130 -9.67 12.27 13.18
N ALA A 131 -9.88 12.63 14.45
CA ALA A 131 -9.85 14.01 14.90
C ALA A 131 -8.44 14.61 14.79
N ASP A 132 -7.41 13.88 15.21
CA ASP A 132 -6.03 14.35 15.15
C ASP A 132 -5.54 14.57 13.71
N PHE A 133 -5.73 13.58 12.83
CA PHE A 133 -5.37 13.69 11.41
C PHE A 133 -6.17 14.78 10.68
N GLY A 134 -7.37 15.10 11.16
CA GLY A 134 -8.18 16.21 10.63
C GLY A 134 -7.65 17.61 10.96
N ARG A 135 -6.67 17.75 11.87
CA ARG A 135 -6.10 19.05 12.26
C ARG A 135 -5.19 19.67 11.20
N PHE A 136 -4.66 18.86 10.29
CA PHE A 136 -3.61 19.27 9.35
C PHE A 136 -4.02 18.99 7.90
N ASN A 137 -3.42 19.72 6.96
CA ASN A 137 -3.54 19.37 5.54
C ASN A 137 -2.78 18.07 5.24
N THR A 138 -3.13 17.43 4.12
CA THR A 138 -2.55 16.14 3.70
C THR A 138 -1.03 16.18 3.61
N LYS A 139 -0.45 17.25 3.07
CA LYS A 139 1.01 17.43 2.97
C LYS A 139 1.70 17.33 4.35
N ILE A 140 1.16 18.02 5.35
CA ILE A 140 1.70 18.01 6.72
C ILE A 140 1.49 16.65 7.37
N VAL A 141 0.32 16.03 7.19
CA VAL A 141 0.07 14.68 7.71
C VAL A 141 1.07 13.69 7.13
N MET A 142 1.26 13.68 5.81
CA MET A 142 2.21 12.78 5.15
C MET A 142 3.63 12.98 5.65
N ARG A 143 4.12 14.22 5.75
CA ARG A 143 5.42 14.52 6.35
C ARG A 143 5.54 13.92 7.75
N LYS A 144 4.60 14.27 8.64
CA LYS A 144 4.65 13.83 10.03
C LYS A 144 4.65 12.31 10.11
N VAL A 145 3.81 11.64 9.35
CA VAL A 145 3.68 10.18 9.36
C VAL A 145 4.92 9.48 8.78
N TYR A 146 5.43 9.92 7.63
CA TYR A 146 6.63 9.34 7.03
C TYR A 146 7.88 9.57 7.89
N THR A 147 8.04 10.77 8.47
CA THR A 147 9.12 11.03 9.42
C THR A 147 8.99 10.17 10.67
N MET A 148 7.78 10.01 11.20
CA MET A 148 7.47 9.23 12.39
C MET A 148 7.80 7.73 12.21
N PHE A 149 7.31 7.10 11.15
CA PHE A 149 7.51 5.66 10.90
C PHE A 149 8.82 5.32 10.18
N SER A 150 9.62 6.33 9.82
CA SER A 150 11.02 6.12 9.45
C SER A 150 11.93 5.89 10.67
N GLY A 151 11.44 6.18 11.88
CA GLY A 151 12.15 5.90 13.12
C GLY A 151 12.09 4.43 13.53
N SER A 152 12.99 4.01 14.42
CA SER A 152 13.09 2.62 14.89
C SER A 152 12.33 2.35 16.19
N LEU A 153 11.61 3.33 16.73
CA LEU A 153 10.88 3.22 18.00
C LEU A 153 9.38 3.33 17.76
N PRO A 154 8.55 2.49 18.42
CA PRO A 154 7.11 2.66 18.42
C PRO A 154 6.75 4.04 18.93
N GLN A 155 5.79 4.67 18.25
CA GLN A 155 5.39 6.03 18.51
C GLN A 155 4.09 5.96 19.31
N VAL A 156 4.17 6.34 20.58
CA VAL A 156 3.06 6.28 21.53
C VAL A 156 2.86 7.67 22.09
N ALA A 157 1.71 8.27 21.77
CA ALA A 157 1.32 9.53 22.36
C ALA A 157 0.86 9.30 23.81
N VAL A 158 1.32 10.15 24.73
CA VAL A 158 0.86 10.16 26.13
C VAL A 158 -0.56 10.73 26.22
N ASP A 159 -1.20 10.60 27.39
CA ASP A 159 -2.64 10.85 27.55
C ASP A 159 -3.09 12.29 27.17
N ASP A 160 -2.20 13.28 27.25
CA ASP A 160 -2.44 14.69 26.95
C ASP A 160 -1.83 15.17 25.63
N GLN A 161 -1.31 14.26 24.81
CA GLN A 161 -0.69 14.56 23.52
C GLN A 161 -1.33 13.74 22.40
N GLU A 162 -1.45 14.30 21.20
CA GLU A 162 -1.87 13.53 20.03
C GLU A 162 -0.70 13.01 19.21
N ILE A 163 -0.93 11.97 18.40
CA ILE A 163 0.15 11.26 17.69
C ILE A 163 0.88 12.18 16.70
N LEU A 164 0.15 13.05 15.98
CA LEU A 164 0.74 14.00 15.05
C LEU A 164 1.50 15.15 15.73
N ASP A 165 1.40 15.30 17.05
CA ASP A 165 2.19 16.27 17.82
C ASP A 165 3.60 15.73 18.15
N LEU A 166 3.87 14.44 17.94
CA LEU A 166 5.19 13.83 18.17
C LEU A 166 6.26 14.28 17.17
N VAL A 167 5.84 14.80 16.01
CA VAL A 167 6.74 15.25 14.95
C VAL A 167 6.44 16.71 14.63
N ASP A 168 7.45 17.56 14.63
CA ASP A 168 7.28 18.97 14.24
C ASP A 168 6.87 19.09 12.75
N SER A 169 5.97 20.02 12.42
CA SER A 169 5.52 20.22 11.04
C SER A 169 6.62 20.69 10.08
N SER A 170 7.73 21.20 10.61
CA SER A 170 8.93 21.61 9.89
C SER A 170 10.04 20.55 9.90
N ALA A 171 9.79 19.37 10.50
CA ALA A 171 10.78 18.30 10.53
C ALA A 171 11.27 17.95 9.12
N PRO A 172 12.58 17.68 8.95
CA PRO A 172 13.11 17.27 7.66
C PRO A 172 12.46 15.96 7.22
N LEU A 173 12.27 15.82 5.90
CA LEU A 173 11.81 14.57 5.33
C LEU A 173 12.91 13.50 5.42
N PRO A 174 12.54 12.21 5.49
CA PRO A 174 13.47 11.13 5.24
C PRO A 174 14.23 11.36 3.91
N PRO A 175 15.53 11.03 3.81
CA PRO A 175 16.35 11.38 2.65
C PRO A 175 15.88 10.84 1.29
N TRP A 176 15.05 9.80 1.29
CA TRP A 176 14.49 9.14 0.11
C TRP A 176 13.10 9.67 -0.28
N LEU A 177 12.55 10.62 0.49
CA LEU A 177 11.25 11.25 0.24
C LEU A 177 11.44 12.75 -0.01
N SER A 178 10.97 13.24 -1.14
CA SER A 178 11.10 14.64 -1.55
C SER A 178 9.87 15.48 -1.19
N GLU A 179 10.02 16.82 -1.23
CA GLU A 179 8.88 17.75 -1.11
C GLU A 179 7.84 17.60 -2.23
N GLU A 180 8.29 17.10 -3.38
CA GLU A 180 7.49 16.90 -4.60
C GLU A 180 6.65 15.61 -4.53
N ASP A 181 7.06 14.64 -3.70
CA ASP A 181 6.28 13.41 -3.49
C ASP A 181 5.05 13.65 -2.60
N LEU A 182 5.10 14.63 -1.68
CA LEU A 182 4.03 14.84 -0.70
C LEU A 182 2.67 15.19 -1.33
N PRO A 183 2.58 16.05 -2.38
CA PRO A 183 1.33 16.26 -3.11
C PRO A 183 0.78 14.99 -3.76
N GLU A 184 1.64 14.12 -4.32
CA GLU A 184 1.21 12.87 -4.93
C GLU A 184 0.56 11.95 -3.88
N TYR A 185 1.24 11.76 -2.74
CA TYR A 185 0.67 11.05 -1.59
C TYR A 185 -0.62 11.69 -1.08
N GLY A 186 -0.64 13.01 -0.98
CA GLY A 186 -1.78 13.76 -0.47
C GLY A 186 -3.01 13.73 -1.39
N SER A 187 -2.82 13.57 -2.70
CA SER A 187 -3.86 13.76 -3.73
C SER A 187 -5.13 12.91 -3.51
N LEU A 188 -4.98 11.66 -3.05
CA LEU A 188 -6.10 10.78 -2.74
C LEU A 188 -6.79 11.17 -1.42
N TYR A 189 -6.01 11.60 -0.43
CA TYR A 189 -6.51 11.99 0.88
C TYR A 189 -7.09 13.41 0.90
N GLU A 190 -6.77 14.27 -0.07
CA GLU A 190 -7.32 15.63 -0.15
C GLU A 190 -8.84 15.61 -0.31
N LYS A 191 -9.34 14.67 -1.11
CA LYS A 191 -10.77 14.51 -1.38
C LYS A 191 -11.45 13.56 -0.39
N SER A 192 -10.76 12.49 0.01
CA SER A 192 -11.35 11.43 0.84
C SER A 192 -11.21 11.69 2.35
N GLY A 193 -10.24 12.50 2.76
CA GLY A 193 -9.79 12.62 4.14
C GLY A 193 -9.17 11.33 4.67
N PHE A 194 -8.66 11.36 5.90
CA PHE A 194 -8.05 10.18 6.53
C PHE A 194 -9.07 9.30 7.26
N ARG A 195 -10.31 9.75 7.44
CA ARG A 195 -11.32 9.05 8.26
C ARG A 195 -11.51 7.60 7.84
N THR A 196 -11.72 7.35 6.55
CA THR A 196 -11.97 5.99 6.03
C THR A 196 -10.73 5.10 6.15
N ALA A 197 -9.54 5.68 5.99
CA ALA A 197 -8.26 5.01 6.12
C ALA A 197 -7.91 4.66 7.57
N LEU A 198 -8.27 5.53 8.52
CA LEU A 198 -8.01 5.32 9.94
C LEU A 198 -9.02 4.37 10.59
N GLN A 199 -10.20 4.18 9.97
CA GLN A 199 -11.19 3.23 10.44
C GLN A 199 -10.71 1.79 10.24
N VAL A 200 -10.18 1.19 11.30
CA VAL A 200 -10.00 -0.26 11.39
C VAL A 200 -11.33 -0.87 11.83
N PRO A 201 -12.05 -1.62 10.98
CA PRO A 201 -13.23 -2.33 11.44
C PRO A 201 -12.79 -3.49 12.34
N TYR A 202 -12.65 -3.22 13.64
CA TYR A 202 -12.39 -4.21 14.70
C TYR A 202 -13.30 -5.45 14.58
N ARG A 203 -14.55 -5.24 14.15
CA ARG A 203 -15.55 -6.28 13.93
C ARG A 203 -15.23 -7.21 12.73
N ALA A 204 -14.54 -6.71 11.70
CA ALA A 204 -14.02 -7.53 10.60
C ALA A 204 -12.69 -8.21 10.98
N MET A 205 -11.89 -7.58 11.85
CA MET A 205 -10.65 -8.16 12.37
C MET A 205 -10.90 -9.52 13.04
N MET A 206 -12.00 -9.64 13.79
CA MET A 206 -12.46 -10.85 14.48
C MET A 206 -13.27 -11.83 13.62
N GLN A 207 -13.58 -11.51 12.36
CA GLN A 207 -14.25 -12.46 11.47
C GLN A 207 -13.24 -13.49 10.95
N SER A 208 -13.24 -14.66 11.58
CA SER A 208 -12.61 -15.86 11.05
C SER A 208 -13.31 -16.27 9.75
N CYS A 209 -12.60 -16.25 8.62
CA CYS A 209 -13.07 -16.94 7.42
C CYS A 209 -13.09 -18.44 7.73
N ARG A 210 -14.31 -18.98 7.93
CA ARG A 210 -14.57 -20.41 8.19
C ARG A 210 -14.34 -21.22 6.91
N LEU A 211 -13.08 -21.51 6.60
CA LEU A 211 -12.68 -22.53 5.63
C LEU A 211 -11.43 -23.24 6.15
N ASP A 212 -11.52 -24.57 6.16
CA ASP A 212 -10.49 -25.59 6.41
C ASP A 212 -9.60 -25.37 7.66
N ASP A 213 -8.48 -26.10 7.76
CA ASP A 213 -7.46 -26.02 8.83
C ASP A 213 -6.80 -24.64 9.02
N GLY A 214 -7.27 -23.62 8.28
CA GLY A 214 -6.82 -22.25 8.42
C GLY A 214 -5.58 -21.88 7.63
N LYS A 215 -4.93 -22.81 6.93
CA LYS A 215 -3.58 -22.60 6.39
C LYS A 215 -3.52 -21.97 5.00
N ILE A 216 -2.55 -21.08 4.80
CA ILE A 216 -2.17 -20.47 3.52
C ILE A 216 -1.09 -21.35 2.89
N ARG A 217 -1.45 -22.09 1.84
CA ARG A 217 -0.55 -23.06 1.17
C ARG A 217 0.18 -22.48 -0.04
N VAL A 218 -0.25 -21.34 -0.54
CA VAL A 218 0.45 -20.62 -1.62
C VAL A 218 1.85 -20.22 -1.14
N PRO A 219 2.92 -20.38 -1.95
CA PRO A 219 4.25 -19.93 -1.57
C PRO A 219 4.24 -18.44 -1.22
N GLY A 220 4.79 -18.11 -0.06
CA GLY A 220 4.84 -16.75 0.47
C GLY A 220 6.27 -16.28 0.68
N LEU A 221 6.51 -14.98 0.54
CA LEU A 221 7.71 -14.31 1.01
C LEU A 221 7.31 -13.18 1.96
N VAL A 222 7.91 -13.12 3.14
CA VAL A 222 7.86 -11.97 4.03
C VAL A 222 9.23 -11.32 4.03
N ILE A 223 9.28 -10.01 3.74
CA ILE A 223 10.48 -9.19 3.84
C ILE A 223 10.31 -8.29 5.06
N MET A 224 11.16 -8.50 6.06
CA MET A 224 11.21 -7.72 7.30
C MET A 224 12.48 -6.89 7.33
N VAL A 225 12.50 -5.84 8.15
CA VAL A 225 13.70 -5.07 8.43
C VAL A 225 14.05 -5.17 9.91
N GLU A 226 15.32 -5.41 10.21
CA GLU A 226 15.82 -5.60 11.57
C GLU A 226 15.58 -4.36 12.47
N GLN A 227 15.65 -3.13 11.93
CA GLN A 227 15.40 -1.90 12.69
C GLN A 227 13.96 -1.38 12.62
N ASP A 228 13.05 -2.07 11.93
CA ASP A 228 11.65 -1.62 11.88
C ASP A 228 11.09 -1.59 13.30
N TYR A 229 10.43 -0.48 13.65
CA TYR A 229 9.78 -0.32 14.95
C TYR A 229 8.78 -1.46 15.23
N ILE A 230 8.25 -2.09 14.18
CA ILE A 230 7.32 -3.20 14.31
C ILE A 230 7.93 -4.41 15.04
N MET A 231 9.25 -4.60 14.93
CA MET A 231 9.97 -5.69 15.62
C MET A 231 9.94 -5.52 17.15
N LYS A 232 9.70 -4.30 17.64
CA LYS A 232 9.61 -4.02 19.09
C LYS A 232 8.23 -4.30 19.68
N PHE A 233 7.24 -4.68 18.87
CA PHE A 233 5.94 -5.13 19.40
C PHE A 233 6.08 -6.52 20.01
N THR A 234 5.65 -6.64 21.26
CA THR A 234 5.74 -7.87 22.06
C THR A 234 5.10 -9.06 21.33
N GLY A 235 5.88 -10.12 21.13
CA GLY A 235 5.45 -11.40 20.56
C GLY A 235 5.53 -11.50 19.03
N LEU A 236 5.62 -10.39 18.28
CA LEU A 236 5.70 -10.44 16.82
C LEU A 236 7.07 -10.94 16.34
N GLU A 237 8.15 -10.40 16.91
CA GLU A 237 9.51 -10.85 16.57
C GLU A 237 9.67 -12.35 16.82
N ASP A 238 9.25 -12.83 18.00
CA ASP A 238 9.29 -14.24 18.34
C ASP A 238 8.43 -15.08 17.37
N TYR A 239 7.20 -14.65 17.09
CA TYR A 239 6.29 -15.34 16.17
C TYR A 239 6.87 -15.55 14.76
N ILE A 240 7.60 -14.55 14.26
CA ILE A 240 8.25 -14.63 12.94
C ILE A 240 9.55 -15.46 13.01
N ARG A 241 10.42 -15.21 14.01
CA ARG A 241 11.75 -15.83 14.08
C ARG A 241 11.74 -17.28 14.52
N THR A 242 10.85 -17.66 15.43
CA THR A 242 10.69 -19.05 15.88
C THR A 242 10.04 -19.93 14.81
N GLY A 243 9.43 -19.31 13.79
CA GLY A 243 8.74 -20.01 12.72
C GLY A 243 7.32 -20.42 13.07
N GLU A 244 6.75 -19.97 14.19
CA GLU A 244 5.32 -20.16 14.53
C GLU A 244 4.39 -19.70 13.40
N VAL A 245 4.77 -18.64 12.67
CA VAL A 245 4.06 -18.20 11.46
C VAL A 245 3.86 -19.31 10.41
N LYS A 246 4.76 -20.30 10.35
CA LYS A 246 4.69 -21.42 9.41
C LYS A 246 3.64 -22.46 9.77
N GLU A 247 3.11 -22.45 10.99
CA GLU A 247 1.95 -23.27 11.34
C GLU A 247 0.73 -22.88 10.49
N PHE A 248 0.59 -21.57 10.22
CA PHE A 248 -0.45 -20.98 9.39
C PHE A 248 -0.05 -20.86 7.92
N ALA A 249 1.24 -20.65 7.63
CA ALA A 249 1.75 -20.52 6.26
C ALA A 249 2.98 -21.43 6.03
N PRO A 250 2.78 -22.74 5.77
CA PRO A 250 3.89 -23.72 5.73
C PRO A 250 4.95 -23.43 4.64
N ASN A 251 4.54 -22.78 3.55
CA ASN A 251 5.40 -22.47 2.40
C ASN A 251 5.90 -21.01 2.42
N LEU A 252 6.03 -20.43 3.61
CA LEU A 252 6.49 -19.06 3.81
C LEU A 252 8.02 -19.01 3.94
N ASP A 253 8.66 -18.28 3.03
CA ASP A 253 10.02 -17.80 3.15
C ASP A 253 10.01 -16.45 3.92
N VAL A 254 10.95 -16.27 4.84
CA VAL A 254 11.10 -15.03 5.61
C VAL A 254 12.53 -14.53 5.43
N THR A 255 12.67 -13.28 5.01
CA THR A 255 13.97 -12.62 4.82
C THR A 255 14.03 -11.35 5.67
N PHE A 256 15.17 -11.12 6.31
CA PHE A 256 15.44 -9.92 7.08
C PHE A 256 16.48 -9.05 6.37
N LEU A 257 16.13 -7.80 6.12
CA LEU A 257 17.05 -6.77 5.69
C LEU A 257 17.74 -6.18 6.91
N ALA A 258 19.07 -6.15 6.88
CA ALA A 258 19.89 -5.66 7.98
C ALA A 258 19.85 -4.14 8.15
N GLN A 259 19.32 -3.41 7.16
CA GLN A 259 19.17 -1.96 7.20
C GLN A 259 17.81 -1.58 6.62
N GLY A 260 17.23 -0.49 7.11
CA GLY A 260 16.02 0.13 6.56
C GLY A 260 15.04 0.60 7.63
N ASN A 261 13.82 0.89 7.20
CA ASN A 261 12.70 1.29 8.04
C ASN A 261 11.40 0.62 7.57
N HIS A 262 10.27 1.10 8.06
CA HIS A 262 8.95 0.55 7.74
C HIS A 262 8.57 0.62 6.25
N PHE A 263 9.05 1.64 5.54
CA PHE A 263 8.80 1.87 4.12
C PHE A 263 9.97 1.38 3.26
N VAL A 264 10.48 0.17 3.54
CA VAL A 264 11.69 -0.35 2.90
C VAL A 264 11.60 -0.45 1.38
N GLN A 265 10.41 -0.66 0.85
CA GLN A 265 10.12 -0.66 -0.59
C GLN A 265 10.40 0.69 -1.25
N GLU A 266 10.32 1.78 -0.50
CA GLU A 266 10.64 3.13 -0.96
C GLU A 266 12.07 3.53 -0.59
N GLN A 267 12.54 3.15 0.60
CA GLN A 267 13.88 3.51 1.08
C GLN A 267 15.00 2.72 0.38
N LEU A 268 14.82 1.41 0.21
CA LEU A 268 15.77 0.47 -0.37
C LEU A 268 15.09 -0.27 -1.53
N PRO A 269 14.72 0.46 -2.60
CA PRO A 269 13.92 -0.10 -3.68
C PRO A 269 14.67 -1.18 -4.45
N GLU A 270 15.98 -1.05 -4.66
CA GLU A 270 16.78 -2.00 -5.44
C GLU A 270 16.88 -3.36 -4.73
N GLU A 271 17.18 -3.36 -3.44
CA GLU A 271 17.24 -4.55 -2.61
C GLU A 271 15.87 -5.23 -2.52
N THR A 272 14.81 -4.43 -2.30
CA THR A 272 13.44 -4.94 -2.25
C THR A 272 13.03 -5.56 -3.60
N ASN A 273 13.35 -4.90 -4.71
CA ASN A 273 13.08 -5.39 -6.06
C ASN A 273 13.81 -6.71 -6.34
N HIS A 274 15.08 -6.81 -5.93
CA HIS A 274 15.86 -8.04 -6.10
C HIS A 274 15.18 -9.23 -5.41
N LEU A 275 14.76 -9.06 -4.16
CA LEU A 275 14.09 -10.10 -3.38
C LEU A 275 12.76 -10.51 -4.01
N ILE A 276 11.93 -9.54 -4.39
CA ILE A 276 10.64 -9.78 -5.06
C ILE A 276 10.85 -10.56 -6.36
N ILE A 277 11.70 -10.06 -7.26
CA ILE A 277 11.91 -10.66 -8.59
C ILE A 277 12.51 -12.07 -8.47
N SER A 278 13.49 -12.25 -7.59
CA SER A 278 14.10 -13.57 -7.36
C SER A 278 13.07 -14.59 -6.88
N PHE A 279 12.17 -14.17 -5.98
CA PHE A 279 11.09 -15.02 -5.50
C PHE A 279 10.07 -15.33 -6.60
N LEU A 280 9.68 -14.32 -7.39
CA LEU A 280 8.78 -14.52 -8.53
C LEU A 280 9.38 -15.49 -9.57
N ILE A 281 10.66 -15.36 -9.91
CA ILE A 281 11.33 -16.27 -10.86
C ILE A 281 11.33 -17.72 -10.35
N LYS A 282 11.55 -17.91 -9.04
CA LYS A 282 11.58 -19.23 -8.40
C LYS A 282 10.22 -19.93 -8.43
N HIS A 283 9.12 -19.19 -8.32
CA HIS A 283 7.79 -19.75 -8.05
C HIS A 283 6.73 -19.49 -9.14
N CYS A 284 6.92 -18.52 -10.03
CA CYS A 284 5.99 -18.15 -11.11
C CYS A 284 6.55 -18.56 -12.48
N LYS A 285 6.39 -19.84 -12.83
CA LYS A 285 6.75 -20.37 -14.16
C LYS A 285 5.75 -19.96 -15.23
#